data_AF-A0A9D2K6K4-F1
#
_entry.id   AF-A0A9D2K6K4-F1
#
_cell.length_a   1.000
_cell.length_b   1.000
_cell.length_c   1.000
_cell.angle_alpha   90.00
_cell.angle_beta   90.00
_cell.angle_gamma   90.00
#
_symmetry.space_group_name_H-M   'P 1'
#
loop_
_entity.id
_entity.type
_entity.pdbx_description
1 polymer ?
#
loop_
_entity_poly.entity_id
_entity_poly.type
_entity_poly.pdbx_seq_one_letter_code
_entity_poly.pdbx_strand_id
1 'polypeptide(L)' 'MADKQVLYGEVTAFYALSLPEFHMPFHSHSSFEIMYITAGSCTIFCGEESFQVGAGRFVFIGAQV' A
#
# COMPACT_ATOMS: atom_id res chain seq x y z
N MET A 1 -17.48 -7.15 -28.23
CA MET A 1 -17.41 -6.75 -26.81
C MET A 1 -16.31 -7.59 -26.19
N ALA A 2 -15.27 -6.98 -25.62
CA ALA A 2 -14.17 -7.75 -25.05
C ALA A 2 -14.64 -8.42 -23.76
N ASP A 3 -14.43 -9.73 -23.67
CA ASP A 3 -14.73 -10.52 -22.48
C ASP A 3 -13.84 -10.02 -21.33
N LYS A 4 -14.45 -9.57 -20.23
CA LYS A 4 -13.73 -9.01 -19.09
C LYS A 4 -13.19 -10.17 -18.26
N GLN A 5 -11.88 -10.43 -18.36
CA GLN A 5 -11.25 -11.44 -17.52
C GLN A 5 -11.42 -11.09 -16.04
N VAL A 6 -11.99 -12.02 -15.27
CA VAL A 6 -12.14 -11.86 -13.83
C VAL A 6 -10.80 -12.16 -13.16
N LEU A 7 -10.26 -11.18 -12.45
CA LEU A 7 -9.06 -11.32 -11.64
C LEU A 7 -9.47 -11.67 -10.21
N TYR A 8 -8.74 -12.58 -9.58
CA TYR A 8 -8.91 -12.97 -8.18
C TYR A 8 -7.62 -12.70 -7.42
N GLY A 9 -7.74 -12.32 -6.15
CA GLY A 9 -6.61 -12.14 -5.24
C GLY A 9 -6.92 -12.78 -3.89
N GLU A 10 -5.88 -13.23 -3.19
CA GLU A 10 -5.95 -13.74 -1.83
C GLU A 10 -5.29 -12.74 -0.88
N VAL A 11 -5.90 -12.50 0.28
CA VAL A 11 -5.30 -11.68 1.33
C VAL A 11 -4.29 -12.52 2.08
N THR A 12 -3.00 -12.33 1.80
CA THR A 12 -1.92 -13.09 2.44
C THR A 12 -1.44 -12.47 3.75
N ALA A 13 -1.73 -11.18 4.00
CA ALA A 13 -1.42 -10.49 5.25
C ALA A 13 -2.40 -9.33 5.48
N PHE A 14 -2.73 -9.04 6.74
CA PHE A 14 -3.61 -7.94 7.13
C PHE A 14 -3.16 -7.34 8.46
N TYR A 15 -3.07 -6.01 8.50
CA TYR A 15 -2.69 -5.26 9.70
C TYR A 15 -3.59 -4.03 9.86
N ALA A 16 -3.99 -3.75 11.09
CA ALA A 16 -4.67 -2.52 11.47
C ALA A 16 -3.94 -1.92 12.68
N LEU A 17 -3.12 -0.89 12.43
CA LEU A 17 -2.16 -0.38 13.39
C LEU A 17 -2.34 1.14 13.58
N SER A 18 -2.05 1.62 14.79
CA SER A 18 -1.92 3.04 15.11
C SER A 18 -0.60 3.25 15.84
N LEU A 19 0.37 3.86 15.17
CA LEU A 19 1.73 4.04 15.67
C LEU A 19 2.05 5.54 15.72
N PRO A 20 2.59 6.07 16.83
CA PRO A 20 3.00 7.47 16.91
C PRO A 20 4.09 7.84 15.89
N GLU A 21 5.04 6.93 15.68
CA GLU A 21 6.09 7.01 14.67
C GLU A 21 6.55 5.59 14.32
N PHE A 22 6.74 5.32 13.04
CA PHE A 22 7.31 4.06 12.55
C PHE A 22 7.98 4.27 11.19
N HIS A 23 9.17 3.69 11.03
CA HIS A 23 9.93 3.73 9.78
C HIS A 23 10.07 2.30 9.26
N MET A 24 9.38 2.02 8.16
CA MET A 24 9.44 0.71 7.52
C MET A 24 10.74 0.60 6.71
N PRO A 25 11.58 -0.43 6.92
CA PRO A 25 12.76 -0.66 6.07
C PRO A 25 12.35 -0.89 4.62
N PHE A 26 13.18 -0.47 3.66
CA PHE A 26 12.95 -0.78 2.25
C PHE A 26 12.97 -2.29 2.01
N HIS A 27 12.00 -2.77 1.25
CA HIS A 27 11.86 -4.15 0.83
C HIS A 27 10.92 -4.22 -0.39
N SER A 28 10.86 -5.39 -1.03
CA SER A 28 9.93 -5.66 -2.13
C SER A 28 9.47 -7.11 -2.09
N HIS A 29 8.31 -7.38 -2.70
CA HIS A 29 7.75 -8.74 -2.80
C HIS A 29 6.78 -8.86 -3.98
N SER A 30 6.36 -10.09 -4.28
CA SER A 30 5.48 -10.37 -5.42
C SER A 30 4.01 -10.04 -5.19
N SER A 31 3.61 -9.74 -3.96
CA SER A 31 2.26 -9.31 -3.64
C SER A 31 2.08 -7.82 -3.89
N PHE A 32 0.84 -7.42 -4.20
CA PHE A 32 0.42 -6.03 -4.17
C PHE A 32 0.04 -5.63 -2.74
N GLU A 33 0.17 -4.35 -2.42
CA GLU A 33 -0.26 -3.81 -1.13
C GLU A 33 -1.36 -2.78 -1.30
N ILE A 34 -2.32 -2.81 -0.38
CA ILE A 34 -3.39 -1.83 -0.29
C ILE A 34 -3.40 -1.29 1.13
N MET A 35 -3.28 0.03 1.27
CA MET A 35 -3.35 0.72 2.54
C MET A 35 -4.49 1.74 2.53
N TYR A 36 -5.13 1.93 3.68
CA TYR A 36 -6.09 3.00 3.90
C TYR A 36 -5.73 3.76 5.17
N ILE A 37 -5.49 5.07 5.03
CA ILE A 37 -5.06 5.90 6.16
C ILE A 37 -6.31 6.41 6.89
N THR A 38 -6.55 5.91 8.10
CA THR A 38 -7.74 6.30 8.89
C THR A 38 -7.54 7.62 9.63
N ALA A 39 -6.32 7.91 10.09
CA ALA A 39 -5.95 9.13 10.81
C ALA A 39 -4.45 9.43 10.64
N GLY A 40 -4.05 10.69 10.86
CA GLY A 40 -2.65 11.12 10.73
C GLY A 40 -2.17 11.23 9.28
N SER A 41 -0.87 11.06 9.09
CA SER A 41 -0.20 11.14 7.78
C SER A 41 1.08 10.31 7.77
N CYS A 42 1.49 9.85 6.61
CA CYS A 42 2.77 9.22 6.37
C CYS A 42 3.42 9.73 5.08
N THR A 43 4.73 9.48 4.95
CA THR A 43 5.45 9.59 3.69
C THR A 43 5.77 8.19 3.21
N ILE A 44 5.45 7.89 1.95
CA ILE A 44 5.73 6.62 1.30
C ILE A 44 6.84 6.86 0.30
N PHE A 45 7.86 6.00 0.34
CA PHE A 45 8.99 6.03 -0.59
C PHE A 45 8.91 4.82 -1.51
N CYS A 46 8.91 5.05 -2.82
CA CYS A 46 8.92 4.00 -3.84
C CYS A 46 10.04 4.31 -4.84
N GLY A 47 11.14 3.56 -4.79
CA GLY A 47 12.35 3.90 -5.53
C GLY A 47 12.87 5.29 -5.18
N GLU A 48 12.97 6.17 -6.17
CA GLU A 48 13.40 7.57 -6.00
C GLU A 48 12.23 8.53 -5.73
N GLU A 49 10.99 8.06 -5.84
CA GLU A 49 9.80 8.88 -5.65
C GLU A 49 9.34 8.87 -4.18
N SER A 50 8.72 9.99 -3.77
CA SER A 50 8.13 10.12 -2.45
C SER A 50 6.72 10.72 -2.52
N PHE A 51 5.82 10.20 -1.68
CA PHE A 51 4.41 10.55 -1.67
C PHE A 51 3.99 10.86 -0.24
N GLN A 52 3.51 12.08 0.00
CA GLN A 52 2.86 12.42 1.27
C GLN A 52 1.38 12.07 1.21
N VAL A 53 0.92 11.27 2.18
CA VAL A 53 -0.46 10.78 2.22
C VAL A 53 -1.05 11.04 3.59
N GLY A 54 -2.22 11.67 3.62
CA GLY A 54 -3.00 11.92 4.83
C GLY A 54 -4.23 11.01 4.94
N ALA A 55 -4.97 11.18 6.03
CA ALA A 55 -6.22 10.45 6.29
C ALA A 55 -7.25 10.53 5.15
N GLY A 56 -8.06 9.47 5.02
CA GLY A 56 -9.14 9.36 4.03
C GLY A 56 -8.66 8.99 2.62
N ARG A 57 -7.42 8.53 2.48
CA ARG A 57 -6.81 8.17 1.19
C ARG A 57 -6.45 6.69 1.16
N PHE A 58 -6.65 6.10 -0.02
CA PHE A 58 -6.11 4.79 -0.36
C PHE A 58 -4.73 4.95 -0.99
N VAL A 59 -3.85 3.99 -0.69
CA VAL A 59 -2.58 3.79 -1.38
C VAL A 59 -2.57 2.39 -1.95
N PHE A 60 -2.14 2.27 -3.21
CA PHE A 60 -1.92 1.01 -3.88
C PHE A 60 -0.45 0.94 -4.29
N ILE A 61 0.25 -0.10 -3.84
CA ILE A 61 1.65 -0.33 -4.18
C ILE A 61 1.72 -1.58 -5.05
N GLY A 62 2.42 -1.43 -6.19
CA GLY A 62 2.62 -2.49 -7.16
C GLY A 62 3.49 -3.63 -6.61
N ALA A 63 3.33 -4.82 -7.18
CA ALA A 63 4.28 -5.90 -6.94
C ALA A 63 5.69 -5.50 -7.44
N GLN A 64 6.72 -5.96 -6.72
CA GLN A 64 8.14 -5.70 -7.00
C GLN A 64 8.55 -4.22 -7.08
N VAL A 65 7.79 -3.33 -6.44
CA VAL A 65 8.18 -1.92 -6.20
C VAL A 65 9.12 -1.81 -5.01
#